data_AF-A0A1Z5L2P7-F1
#
_entry.id   AF-A0A1Z5L2P7-F1
#
_cell.length_a   1.000
_cell.length_b   1.000
_cell.length_c   1.000
_cell.angle_alpha   90.00
_cell.angle_beta   90.00
_cell.angle_gamma   90.00
#
_symmetry.space_group_name_H-M   'P 1'
#
loop_
_entity.id
_entity.type
_entity.pdbx_description
1 polymer ?
#
loop_
_entity_poly.entity_id
_entity_poly.type
_entity_poly.pdbx_seq_one_letter_code
_entity_poly.pdbx_strand_id
1 'polypeptide(L)'
;MYGLLLESAVQHPIGQHFNNGVSSMHDKRELPQKDIMREVSLRVQADTAPGETVLVCGSSPELGEWQVARALPMHLENPATKIWTLKVKVPLLTTVEFRYLVCVVLDCGKFIIRRWESVVHPRTICPNVDKSATVDIFANYDGEERMESGWLTHETAVQFKFFGPAIVLWKTKYQNLPLSFRITPIDLVQRGSEPGSVSEDSEQHSNISDFRCVKWPIVE
;
A
#
# COMPACT_ATOMS: atom_id res chain seq x y z
N MET A 1 -33.35 10.54 -43.33
CA MET A 1 -34.18 11.75 -43.23
C MET A 1 -33.32 12.82 -42.58
N TYR A 2 -33.05 13.89 -43.32
CA TYR A 2 -32.14 14.99 -43.00
C TYR A 2 -32.69 15.87 -41.88
N GLY A 3 -31.82 16.63 -41.18
CA GLY A 3 -32.26 17.71 -40.29
C GLY A 3 -31.16 18.38 -39.48
N LEU A 4 -30.38 19.23 -40.15
CA LEU A 4 -29.57 20.31 -39.56
C LEU A 4 -30.47 21.37 -38.89
N LEU A 5 -30.00 21.99 -37.81
CA LEU A 5 -30.41 23.36 -37.46
C LEU A 5 -29.23 24.15 -36.88
N LEU A 6 -28.75 25.07 -37.72
CA LEU A 6 -27.91 26.23 -37.47
C LEU A 6 -28.83 27.40 -37.13
N GLU A 7 -28.51 28.19 -36.11
CA GLU A 7 -28.88 29.63 -36.02
C GLU A 7 -27.73 30.34 -35.30
N SER A 8 -26.83 31.02 -36.03
CA SER A 8 -26.94 32.35 -36.65
C SER A 8 -26.46 33.46 -35.70
N ALA A 9 -25.33 34.04 -36.10
CA ALA A 9 -24.72 35.20 -35.49
C ALA A 9 -25.49 36.48 -35.86
N VAL A 10 -25.62 37.40 -34.90
CA VAL A 10 -25.99 38.79 -35.16
C VAL A 10 -24.77 39.65 -34.84
N GLN A 11 -24.41 40.50 -35.79
CA GLN A 11 -23.22 41.35 -35.74
C GLN A 11 -23.61 42.82 -35.97
N HIS A 12 -22.84 43.70 -35.31
CA HIS A 12 -22.61 45.15 -35.54
C HIS A 12 -23.44 46.16 -34.71
N PRO A 13 -22.90 47.36 -34.38
CA PRO A 13 -21.72 48.02 -34.96
C PRO A 13 -20.67 48.59 -33.97
N ILE A 14 -19.59 49.06 -34.61
CA ILE A 14 -18.38 49.72 -34.08
C ILE A 14 -18.69 51.18 -33.70
N GLY A 15 -18.21 51.62 -32.54
CA GLY A 15 -18.16 53.03 -32.12
C GLY A 15 -16.87 53.32 -31.35
N GLN A 16 -16.21 54.42 -31.71
CA GLN A 16 -14.82 54.79 -31.40
C GLN A 16 -14.55 55.27 -29.96
N HIS A 17 -13.34 54.91 -29.49
CA HIS A 17 -12.42 55.57 -28.55
C HIS A 17 -12.94 56.55 -27.48
N PHE A 18 -12.66 56.22 -26.21
CA PHE A 18 -11.97 57.15 -25.29
C PHE A 18 -10.99 56.38 -24.39
N ASN A 19 -9.72 56.76 -24.47
CA ASN A 19 -8.67 56.36 -23.52
C ASN A 19 -8.96 57.01 -22.16
N ASN A 20 -8.88 56.24 -21.09
CA ASN A 20 -8.43 56.72 -19.79
C ASN A 20 -7.75 55.56 -19.07
N GLY A 21 -6.42 55.65 -19.00
CA GLY A 21 -5.63 54.75 -18.20
C GLY A 21 -5.90 54.99 -16.72
N VAL A 22 -6.18 53.91 -16.00
CA VAL A 22 -5.69 53.73 -14.64
C VAL A 22 -5.15 52.31 -14.58
N SER A 23 -3.83 52.22 -14.50
CA SER A 23 -3.11 51.00 -14.16
C SER A 23 -3.68 50.42 -12.87
N SER A 24 -4.21 49.21 -12.94
CA SER A 24 -4.47 48.40 -11.77
C SER A 24 -3.78 47.06 -11.96
N MET A 25 -2.45 47.11 -11.93
CA MET A 25 -1.65 45.94 -11.56
C MET A 25 -2.00 45.60 -10.11
N HIS A 26 -3.06 44.83 -9.89
CA HIS A 26 -3.12 43.96 -8.72
C HIS A 26 -2.30 42.73 -9.07
N ASP A 27 -0.98 42.92 -9.14
CA ASP A 27 -0.02 41.84 -8.88
C ASP A 27 -0.21 41.50 -7.40
N LYS A 28 -1.22 40.67 -7.10
CA LYS A 28 -1.30 39.95 -5.84
C LYS A 28 -0.15 38.95 -5.86
N ARG A 29 1.06 39.46 -5.62
CA ARG A 29 2.10 38.67 -5.01
C ARG A 29 1.54 38.20 -3.68
N GLU A 30 0.90 37.04 -3.68
CA GLU A 30 0.79 36.22 -2.50
C GLU A 30 2.22 36.07 -1.97
N LEU A 31 2.56 36.89 -0.98
CA LEU A 31 3.75 36.69 -0.19
C LEU A 31 3.68 35.24 0.28
N PRO A 32 4.73 34.41 0.09
CA PRO A 32 4.70 33.04 0.56
C PRO A 32 4.48 33.10 2.06
N GLN A 33 3.24 32.82 2.48
CA GLN A 33 2.89 32.78 3.88
C GLN A 33 3.65 31.58 4.40
N LYS A 34 4.76 31.84 5.07
CA LYS A 34 5.63 30.82 5.61
C LYS A 34 4.76 29.95 6.51
N ASP A 35 4.46 28.74 6.06
CA ASP A 35 3.63 27.81 6.82
C ASP A 35 4.25 27.63 8.20
N ILE A 36 3.51 28.06 9.22
CA ILE A 36 3.91 27.83 10.60
C ILE A 36 3.70 26.34 10.83
N MET A 37 4.79 25.61 11.03
CA MET A 37 4.76 24.18 11.26
C MET A 37 4.69 23.88 12.76
N ARG A 38 4.00 22.80 13.10
CA ARG A 38 3.98 22.24 14.46
C ARG A 38 4.35 20.76 14.43
N GLU A 39 4.94 20.27 15.52
CA GLU A 39 5.18 18.85 15.71
C GLU A 39 3.93 18.19 16.31
N VAL A 40 3.55 17.04 15.78
CA VAL A 40 2.46 16.19 16.27
C VAL A 40 2.99 14.77 16.43
N SER A 41 2.61 14.09 17.51
CA SER A 41 2.89 12.66 17.69
C SER A 41 1.70 11.84 17.21
N LEU A 42 1.89 11.07 16.14
CA LEU A 42 0.92 10.07 15.68
C LEU A 42 1.19 8.75 16.40
N ARG A 43 0.14 8.14 16.95
CA ARG A 43 0.23 6.90 17.71
C ARG A 43 -0.86 5.96 17.26
N VAL A 44 -0.51 4.71 16.98
CA VAL A 44 -1.47 3.68 16.56
C VAL A 44 -1.15 2.34 17.20
N GLN A 45 -2.16 1.68 17.74
CA GLN A 45 -2.09 0.29 18.14
C GLN A 45 -2.35 -0.59 16.92
N ALA A 46 -1.39 -1.45 16.55
CA ALA A 46 -1.49 -2.31 15.37
C ALA A 46 -0.84 -3.68 15.60
N ASP A 47 -1.57 -4.73 15.26
CA ASP A 47 -1.03 -6.10 15.20
C ASP A 47 -0.14 -6.27 13.96
N THR A 48 1.12 -6.62 14.17
CA THR A 48 2.13 -6.85 13.12
C THR A 48 2.76 -8.23 13.29
N ALA A 49 2.98 -8.94 12.19
CA ALA A 49 3.77 -10.17 12.17
C ALA A 49 5.28 -9.90 12.30
N PRO A 50 6.11 -10.90 12.62
CA PRO A 50 7.57 -10.74 12.61
C PRO A 50 8.07 -10.20 11.26
N GLY A 51 8.90 -9.15 11.30
CA GLY A 51 9.41 -8.48 10.10
C GLY A 51 8.47 -7.43 9.49
N GLU A 52 7.26 -7.26 10.03
CA GLU A 52 6.36 -6.17 9.61
C GLU A 52 6.63 -4.87 10.37
N THR A 53 6.27 -3.76 9.75
CA THR A 53 6.37 -2.40 10.29
C THR A 53 5.17 -1.58 9.88
N VAL A 54 4.77 -0.64 10.74
CA VAL A 54 3.74 0.35 10.42
C VAL A 54 4.37 1.56 9.73
N LEU A 55 3.76 2.03 8.65
CA LEU A 55 4.10 3.28 7.98
C LEU A 55 2.95 4.28 8.07
N VAL A 56 3.25 5.56 7.89
CA VAL A 56 2.28 6.65 7.70
C VAL A 56 2.49 7.28 6.32
N CYS A 57 1.41 7.50 5.60
CA CYS A 57 1.40 8.26 4.34
C CYS A 57 0.22 9.24 4.36
N GLY A 58 0.38 10.44 3.79
CA GLY A 58 -0.62 11.49 3.90
C GLY A 58 -0.46 12.63 2.90
N SER A 59 -1.34 13.62 3.01
CA SER A 59 -1.51 14.68 2.02
C SER A 59 -0.40 15.73 2.01
N SER A 60 0.35 15.90 3.11
CA SER A 60 1.40 16.92 3.19
C SER A 60 2.75 16.43 2.63
N PRO A 61 3.66 17.34 2.24
CA PRO A 61 5.03 17.02 1.83
C PRO A 61 5.78 16.16 2.85
N GLU A 62 5.61 16.47 4.13
CA GLU A 62 6.22 15.76 5.26
C GLU A 62 5.62 14.37 5.47
N LEU A 63 4.44 14.10 4.92
CA LEU A 63 3.78 12.79 4.95
C LEU A 63 3.81 12.06 3.61
N GLY A 64 4.60 12.57 2.65
CA GLY A 64 4.87 11.88 1.38
C GLY A 64 3.86 12.14 0.26
N GLU A 65 2.89 13.03 0.44
CA GLU A 65 1.91 13.43 -0.60
C GLU A 65 1.19 12.24 -1.24
N TRP A 66 0.72 11.30 -0.42
CA TRP A 66 0.08 10.05 -0.84
C TRP A 66 0.96 9.10 -1.66
N GLN A 67 2.27 9.37 -1.78
CA GLN A 67 3.22 8.50 -2.44
C GLN A 67 3.76 7.47 -1.45
N VAL A 68 3.38 6.20 -1.61
CA VAL A 68 3.82 5.09 -0.73
C VAL A 68 5.33 4.98 -0.62
N ALA A 69 6.04 5.22 -1.73
CA ALA A 69 7.49 5.22 -1.74
C ALA A 69 8.13 6.28 -0.81
N ARG A 70 7.34 7.28 -0.39
CA ARG A 70 7.70 8.35 0.55
C ARG A 70 6.99 8.20 1.91
N ALA A 71 6.31 7.08 2.15
CA ALA A 71 5.69 6.81 3.44
C ALA A 71 6.76 6.71 4.54
N LEU A 72 6.41 7.16 5.73
CA LEU A 72 7.31 7.26 6.86
C LEU A 72 7.17 6.06 7.79
N PRO A 73 8.25 5.35 8.15
CA PRO A 73 8.19 4.27 9.11
C PRO A 73 7.95 4.79 10.53
N MET A 74 7.08 4.10 11.25
CA MET A 74 6.83 4.34 12.68
C MET A 74 7.75 3.48 13.53
N HIS A 75 8.02 3.95 14.74
CA HIS A 75 8.79 3.22 15.74
C HIS A 75 7.85 2.45 16.69
N LEU A 76 8.12 1.17 16.94
CA LEU A 76 7.39 0.39 17.94
C LEU A 76 7.80 0.86 19.35
N GLU A 77 6.90 1.57 20.04
CA GLU A 77 7.14 2.13 21.38
C GLU A 77 7.26 1.02 22.43
N ASN A 78 6.32 0.05 22.39
CA ASN A 78 6.30 -1.07 23.32
C ASN A 78 5.68 -2.32 22.65
N PRO A 79 6.40 -3.44 22.55
CA PRO A 79 5.88 -4.68 21.96
C PRO A 79 4.64 -5.27 22.66
N ALA A 80 4.51 -5.07 23.97
CA ALA A 80 3.38 -5.61 24.75
C ALA A 80 2.07 -4.86 24.45
N THR A 81 2.15 -3.53 24.26
CA THR A 81 0.97 -2.72 23.92
C THR A 81 0.75 -2.62 22.42
N LYS A 82 1.74 -3.01 21.60
CA LYS A 82 1.70 -2.95 20.13
C LYS A 82 1.46 -1.52 19.60
N ILE A 83 1.91 -0.53 20.36
CA ILE A 83 1.78 0.89 20.01
C ILE A 83 2.98 1.31 19.16
N TRP A 84 2.69 1.84 17.99
CA TRP A 84 3.62 2.44 17.05
C TRP A 84 3.50 3.96 17.13
N THR A 85 4.63 4.66 17.09
CA THR A 85 4.68 6.12 17.23
C THR A 85 5.54 6.77 16.14
N LEU A 86 5.13 7.95 15.68
CA LEU A 86 5.89 8.79 14.76
C LEU A 86 5.63 10.26 15.08
N LYS A 87 6.70 11.03 15.21
CA LYS A 87 6.63 12.50 15.29
C LYS A 87 6.77 13.09 13.90
N VAL A 88 5.83 13.95 13.53
CA VAL A 88 5.81 14.59 12.21
C VAL A 88 5.53 16.08 12.34
N LYS A 89 6.12 16.87 11.45
CA LYS A 89 5.80 18.29 11.31
C LYS A 89 4.64 18.46 10.34
N VAL A 90 3.62 19.20 10.74
CA VAL A 90 2.45 19.49 9.92
C VAL A 90 2.14 20.99 9.95
N PRO A 91 1.50 21.55 8.90
CA PRO A 91 0.99 22.91 8.93
C PRO A 91 0.06 23.14 10.12
N LEU A 92 0.24 24.27 10.82
CA LEU A 92 -0.53 24.61 12.01
C LEU A 92 -2.01 24.90 11.69
N LEU A 93 -2.26 25.54 10.55
CA LEU A 93 -3.56 26.14 10.19
C LEU A 93 -4.36 25.34 9.16
N THR A 94 -3.81 24.22 8.67
CA THR A 94 -4.41 23.42 7.61
C THR A 94 -4.71 22.02 8.11
N THR A 95 -5.85 21.45 7.71
CA THR A 95 -6.15 20.04 7.95
C THR A 95 -5.21 19.17 7.12
N VAL A 96 -4.54 18.23 7.77
CA VAL A 96 -3.71 17.23 7.08
C VAL A 96 -4.39 15.89 7.13
N GLU A 97 -4.42 15.19 6.00
CA GLU A 97 -4.98 13.85 5.90
C GLU A 97 -3.88 12.81 5.87
N PHE A 98 -4.13 11.63 6.42
CA PHE A 98 -3.17 10.54 6.45
C PHE A 98 -3.83 9.16 6.62
N ARG A 99 -3.05 8.10 6.39
CA ARG A 99 -3.41 6.70 6.60
C ARG A 99 -2.24 5.92 7.17
N TYR A 100 -2.56 4.92 7.98
CA TYR A 100 -1.59 3.91 8.40
C TYR A 100 -1.51 2.76 7.39
N LEU A 101 -0.33 2.17 7.29
CA LEU A 101 0.00 1.05 6.40
C LEU A 101 0.76 0.00 7.19
N VAL A 102 0.58 -1.28 6.90
CA VAL A 102 1.48 -2.34 7.39
C VAL A 102 2.26 -2.91 6.22
N CYS A 103 3.57 -2.94 6.35
CA CYS A 103 4.48 -3.38 5.29
C CYS A 103 5.54 -4.35 5.82
N VAL A 104 6.21 -5.03 4.89
CA VAL A 104 7.52 -5.65 5.13
C VAL A 104 8.59 -4.76 4.49
N VAL A 105 9.64 -4.46 5.25
CA VAL A 105 10.82 -3.74 4.73
C VAL A 105 11.77 -4.76 4.12
N LEU A 106 12.14 -4.56 2.87
CA LEU A 106 13.14 -5.39 2.18
C LEU A 106 14.55 -4.87 2.43
N ASP A 107 15.56 -5.73 2.32
CA ASP A 107 16.98 -5.37 2.47
C ASP A 107 17.43 -4.23 1.53
N CYS A 108 16.76 -4.08 0.38
CA CYS A 108 17.00 -3.02 -0.58
C CYS A 108 16.35 -1.66 -0.21
N GLY A 109 15.73 -1.56 0.96
CA GLY A 109 15.05 -0.36 1.45
C GLY A 109 13.67 -0.11 0.84
N LYS A 110 13.15 -1.04 0.03
CA LYS A 110 11.78 -0.98 -0.51
C LYS A 110 10.77 -1.56 0.47
N PHE A 111 9.53 -1.10 0.37
CA PHE A 111 8.41 -1.59 1.17
C PHE A 111 7.49 -2.47 0.33
N ILE A 112 7.10 -3.64 0.84
CA ILE A 112 5.97 -4.40 0.31
C ILE A 112 4.79 -4.15 1.24
N ILE A 113 3.80 -3.39 0.79
CA ILE A 113 2.61 -3.16 1.61
C ILE A 113 1.77 -4.44 1.67
N ARG A 114 1.48 -4.88 2.90
CA ARG A 114 0.67 -6.06 3.20
C ARG A 114 -0.78 -5.67 3.46
N ARG A 115 -0.98 -4.57 4.20
CA ARG A 115 -2.31 -4.11 4.65
C ARG A 115 -2.39 -2.60 4.60
N TRP A 116 -3.54 -2.11 4.19
CA TRP A 116 -3.90 -0.70 4.21
C TRP A 116 -5.09 -0.50 5.15
N GLU A 117 -5.22 0.68 5.76
CA GLU A 117 -6.48 1.06 6.38
C GLU A 117 -7.59 1.11 5.32
N SER A 118 -8.60 0.25 5.47
CA SER A 118 -9.71 0.03 4.53
C SER A 118 -10.78 1.13 4.53
N VAL A 119 -10.62 2.14 5.39
CA VAL A 119 -11.66 3.14 5.59
C VAL A 119 -11.74 4.06 4.39
N VAL A 120 -12.96 4.34 3.91
CA VAL A 120 -13.18 5.20 2.74
C VAL A 120 -12.59 6.60 2.96
N HIS A 121 -12.65 7.13 4.18
CA HIS A 121 -12.14 8.45 4.54
C HIS A 121 -10.78 8.40 5.25
N PRO A 122 -9.76 9.15 4.79
CA PRO A 122 -8.49 9.31 5.50
C PRO A 122 -8.66 9.82 6.94
N ARG A 123 -7.70 9.51 7.82
CA ARG A 123 -7.60 10.17 9.14
C ARG A 123 -7.21 11.63 8.94
N THR A 124 -7.67 12.51 9.81
CA THR A 124 -7.37 13.94 9.74
C THR A 124 -6.60 14.42 10.97
N ILE A 125 -5.69 15.38 10.78
CA ILE A 125 -5.07 16.20 11.83
C ILE A 125 -5.69 17.58 11.68
N CYS A 126 -6.62 17.92 12.56
CA CYS A 126 -7.31 19.21 12.51
C CYS A 126 -6.41 20.36 13.00
N PRO A 127 -6.58 21.58 12.46
CA PRO A 127 -5.86 22.77 12.90
C PRO A 127 -5.97 22.98 14.41
N ASN A 128 -4.88 23.36 15.07
CA ASN A 128 -4.82 23.66 16.51
C ASN A 128 -5.28 22.53 17.47
N VAL A 129 -5.55 21.32 17.00
CA VAL A 129 -5.85 20.16 17.86
C VAL A 129 -4.56 19.39 18.14
N ASP A 130 -4.23 19.16 19.41
CA ASP A 130 -3.12 18.27 19.77
C ASP A 130 -3.58 16.82 19.64
N LYS A 131 -2.98 16.09 18.70
CA LYS A 131 -3.22 14.66 18.48
C LYS A 131 -2.34 13.75 19.34
N SER A 132 -1.36 14.30 20.06
CA SER A 132 -0.32 13.51 20.73
C SER A 132 -0.83 12.59 21.85
N ALA A 133 -2.00 12.91 22.42
CA ALA A 133 -2.61 12.12 23.49
C ALA A 133 -3.46 10.95 22.98
N THR A 134 -3.92 10.97 21.73
CA THR A 134 -4.82 9.95 21.18
C THR A 134 -4.02 8.79 20.60
N VAL A 135 -4.42 7.56 20.93
CA VAL A 135 -3.90 6.35 20.30
C VAL A 135 -4.97 5.84 19.34
N ASP A 136 -4.69 5.89 18.04
CA ASP A 136 -5.52 5.28 17.01
C ASP A 136 -5.48 3.76 17.16
N ILE A 137 -6.52 3.07 16.68
CA ILE A 137 -6.52 1.61 16.54
C ILE A 137 -6.51 1.30 15.04
N PHE A 138 -5.50 0.56 14.58
CA PHE A 138 -5.38 0.21 13.17
C PHE A 138 -6.60 -0.57 12.69
N ALA A 139 -7.14 -0.23 11.52
CA ALA A 139 -8.33 -0.84 10.91
C ALA A 139 -9.64 -0.71 11.70
N ASN A 140 -9.66 0.01 12.83
CA ASN A 140 -10.88 0.34 13.56
C ASN A 140 -11.19 1.83 13.40
N TYR A 141 -12.38 2.10 12.87
CA TYR A 141 -12.99 3.43 12.90
C TYR A 141 -14.39 3.28 13.48
N ASP A 142 -14.65 4.01 14.57
CA ASP A 142 -15.98 4.11 15.19
C ASP A 142 -16.62 2.75 15.54
N GLY A 143 -15.79 1.73 15.85
CA GLY A 143 -16.25 0.39 16.24
C GLY A 143 -16.42 -0.61 15.10
N GLU A 144 -16.23 -0.22 13.84
CA GLU A 144 -16.32 -1.11 12.69
C GLU A 144 -14.92 -1.55 12.22
N GLU A 145 -14.64 -2.85 12.29
CA GLU A 145 -13.40 -3.44 11.77
C GLU A 145 -13.57 -3.83 10.30
N ARG A 146 -12.83 -3.18 9.41
CA ARG A 146 -12.72 -3.60 8.01
C ARG A 146 -11.24 -3.64 7.64
N MET A 147 -10.80 -4.68 6.95
CA MET A 147 -9.42 -4.76 6.45
C MET A 147 -9.45 -5.26 5.01
N GLU A 148 -8.79 -4.53 4.12
CA GLU A 148 -8.52 -5.01 2.77
C GLU A 148 -7.04 -5.39 2.68
N SER A 149 -6.77 -6.49 1.97
CA SER A 149 -5.41 -6.81 1.58
C SER A 149 -4.91 -5.69 0.67
N GLY A 150 -3.70 -5.17 0.93
CA GLY A 150 -3.17 -4.07 0.14
C GLY A 150 -3.12 -4.40 -1.35
N TRP A 151 -3.44 -3.43 -2.20
CA TRP A 151 -3.18 -3.53 -3.63
C TRP A 151 -1.66 -3.54 -3.83
N LEU A 152 -1.19 -4.43 -4.70
CA LEU A 152 0.23 -4.67 -4.95
C LEU A 152 0.94 -3.35 -5.33
N THR A 153 1.77 -2.82 -4.45
CA THR A 153 2.52 -1.56 -4.69
C THR A 153 3.76 -1.77 -5.55
N HIS A 154 4.28 -3.00 -5.57
CA HIS A 154 5.33 -3.46 -6.47
C HIS A 154 4.98 -4.85 -7.00
N GLU A 155 4.97 -5.00 -8.32
CA GLU A 155 4.87 -6.31 -8.98
C GLU A 155 6.17 -7.08 -8.79
N THR A 156 6.11 -8.19 -8.06
CA THR A 156 7.21 -9.16 -8.00
C THR A 156 6.73 -10.45 -8.65
N ALA A 157 7.17 -10.69 -9.88
CA ALA A 157 6.96 -11.97 -10.54
C ALA A 157 8.10 -12.92 -10.16
N VAL A 158 7.79 -13.95 -9.38
CA VAL A 158 8.70 -15.07 -9.16
C VAL A 158 8.53 -16.03 -10.34
N GLN A 159 9.48 -16.00 -11.28
CA GLN A 159 9.44 -16.88 -12.44
C GLN A 159 10.29 -18.12 -12.21
N PHE A 160 9.65 -19.29 -12.18
CA PHE A 160 10.33 -20.58 -12.20
C PHE A 160 10.52 -21.03 -13.65
N LYS A 161 11.77 -21.26 -14.08
CA LYS A 161 12.10 -21.81 -15.40
C LYS A 161 12.85 -23.12 -15.25
N PHE A 162 12.37 -24.12 -15.98
CA PHE A 162 13.04 -25.40 -16.16
C PHE A 162 13.77 -25.37 -17.50
N PHE A 163 15.07 -25.68 -17.50
CA PHE A 163 15.87 -25.75 -18.73
C PHE A 163 16.35 -27.19 -18.95
N GLY A 164 16.28 -27.67 -20.19
CA GLY A 164 16.65 -29.04 -20.53
C GLY A 164 15.77 -30.10 -19.82
N PRO A 165 16.28 -31.31 -19.57
CA PRO A 165 15.57 -32.36 -18.83
C PRO A 165 15.59 -32.07 -17.31
N ALA A 166 14.97 -30.95 -16.90
CA ALA A 166 15.05 -30.45 -15.53
C ALA A 166 14.33 -31.31 -14.49
N ILE A 167 13.44 -32.20 -14.94
CA ILE A 167 12.68 -33.12 -14.09
C ILE A 167 12.86 -34.53 -14.65
N VAL A 168 13.58 -35.37 -13.90
CA VAL A 168 13.82 -36.78 -14.25
C VAL A 168 12.95 -37.65 -13.36
N LEU A 169 12.03 -38.39 -13.98
CA LEU A 169 11.18 -39.36 -13.30
C LEU A 169 11.80 -40.74 -13.43
N TRP A 170 12.35 -41.25 -12.32
CA TRP A 170 13.04 -42.54 -12.26
C TRP A 170 12.09 -43.73 -12.41
N LYS A 171 10.81 -43.55 -12.04
CA LYS A 171 9.77 -44.58 -12.18
C LYS A 171 9.13 -44.49 -13.57
N THR A 172 9.35 -45.51 -14.39
CA THR A 172 8.90 -45.59 -15.80
C THR A 172 7.41 -45.37 -15.98
N LYS A 173 6.57 -45.81 -15.02
CA LYS A 173 5.12 -45.60 -15.06
C LYS A 173 4.67 -44.13 -15.07
N TYR A 174 5.54 -43.19 -14.69
CA TYR A 174 5.21 -41.75 -14.68
C TYR A 174 5.85 -40.96 -15.82
N GLN A 175 6.74 -41.56 -16.61
CA GLN A 175 7.53 -40.84 -17.64
C GLN A 175 6.67 -40.28 -18.80
N ASN A 176 5.52 -40.90 -19.08
CA ASN A 176 4.63 -40.51 -20.18
C ASN A 176 3.28 -39.97 -19.70
N LEU A 177 3.18 -39.57 -18.43
CA LEU A 177 1.95 -39.03 -17.86
C LEU A 177 2.01 -37.49 -17.81
N PRO A 178 0.89 -36.80 -18.08
CA PRO A 178 0.80 -35.37 -17.81
C PRO A 178 0.95 -35.16 -16.31
N LEU A 179 1.93 -34.34 -15.91
CA LEU A 179 2.21 -34.01 -14.52
C LEU A 179 1.80 -32.59 -14.19
N SER A 180 1.27 -32.41 -12.98
CA SER A 180 1.03 -31.11 -12.37
C SER A 180 1.91 -30.97 -11.13
N PHE A 181 2.56 -29.81 -10.99
CA PHE A 181 3.38 -29.50 -9.83
C PHE A 181 2.66 -28.48 -8.96
N ARG A 182 2.59 -28.75 -7.66
CA ARG A 182 2.18 -27.76 -6.66
C ARG A 182 3.44 -27.21 -6.00
N ILE A 183 3.65 -25.91 -6.15
CA ILE A 183 4.74 -25.19 -5.49
C ILE A 183 4.16 -24.56 -4.23
N THR A 184 4.74 -24.88 -3.08
CA THR A 184 4.38 -24.27 -1.80
C THR A 184 5.63 -23.64 -1.20
N PRO A 185 5.60 -22.37 -0.79
CA PRO A 185 6.72 -21.78 -0.07
C PRO A 185 6.90 -22.51 1.27
N ILE A 186 8.15 -22.77 1.65
CA ILE A 186 8.51 -23.39 2.93
C ILE A 186 9.31 -22.37 3.72
N ASP A 187 8.89 -22.11 4.96
CA ASP A 187 9.67 -21.33 5.92
C ASP A 187 10.85 -22.17 6.41
N LEU A 188 12.08 -21.69 6.15
CA LEU A 188 13.31 -22.40 6.49
C LEU A 188 13.69 -22.26 7.97
N VAL A 189 13.10 -21.31 8.71
CA VAL A 189 13.50 -20.99 10.09
C VAL A 189 12.97 -22.01 11.11
N GLN A 190 11.79 -22.61 10.86
CA GLN A 190 11.19 -23.57 11.79
C GLN A 190 11.89 -24.92 11.89
N ARG A 191 12.85 -25.22 11.00
CA ARG A 191 13.49 -26.56 10.96
C ARG A 191 14.75 -26.67 11.84
N GLY A 192 15.18 -25.58 12.49
CA GLY A 192 16.41 -25.52 13.27
C GLY A 192 16.29 -25.90 14.75
N SER A 193 15.08 -26.18 15.27
CA SER A 193 14.85 -26.29 16.71
C SER A 193 14.18 -27.60 17.16
N GLU A 194 14.57 -28.74 16.59
CA GLU A 194 14.23 -30.06 17.15
C GLU A 194 15.50 -30.94 17.17
N PRO A 195 16.10 -31.21 18.35
CA PRO A 195 17.21 -32.14 18.47
C PRO A 195 16.71 -33.58 18.42
N GLY A 196 16.87 -34.21 17.25
CA GLY A 196 17.13 -35.64 17.02
C GLY A 196 16.29 -36.70 17.75
N SER A 197 15.48 -37.43 17.00
CA SER A 197 15.50 -38.90 17.04
C SER A 197 15.95 -39.42 15.68
N VAL A 198 17.08 -40.14 15.67
CA VAL A 198 17.53 -40.92 14.52
C VAL A 198 16.61 -42.14 14.45
N SER A 199 15.63 -42.08 13.57
CA SER A 199 14.90 -43.24 13.10
C SER A 199 15.32 -43.47 11.66
N GLU A 200 16.16 -44.48 11.44
CA GLU A 200 16.32 -45.09 10.12
C GLU A 200 14.96 -45.69 9.74
N ASP A 201 14.13 -44.94 9.03
CA ASP A 201 13.11 -45.54 8.18
C ASP A 201 13.02 -44.77 6.87
N SER A 202 13.51 -45.44 5.82
CA SER A 202 13.60 -44.92 4.46
C SER A 202 12.24 -44.99 3.80
N GLU A 203 11.29 -44.16 4.23
CA GLU A 203 9.98 -44.05 3.58
C GLU A 203 9.54 -42.59 3.50
N GLN A 204 10.20 -41.80 2.63
CA GLN A 204 9.54 -40.61 2.07
C GLN A 204 8.39 -41.07 1.18
N HIS A 205 7.23 -41.31 1.79
CA HIS A 205 5.96 -41.39 1.10
C HIS A 205 5.74 -40.05 0.40
N SER A 206 6.09 -40.01 -0.88
CA SER A 206 5.45 -39.09 -1.81
C SER A 206 3.95 -39.33 -1.64
N ASN A 207 3.28 -38.41 -0.97
CA ASN A 207 1.83 -38.46 -0.75
C ASN A 207 1.17 -38.16 -2.10
N ILE A 208 1.25 -39.15 -3.00
CA ILE A 208 0.63 -39.19 -4.32
C ILE A 208 -0.83 -39.56 -4.06
N SER A 209 -1.55 -38.65 -3.44
CA SER A 209 -3.00 -38.75 -3.34
C SER A 209 -3.55 -38.61 -4.77
N ASP A 210 -4.42 -39.54 -5.19
CA ASP A 210 -5.06 -39.56 -6.49
C ASP A 210 -5.81 -38.24 -6.77
N PHE A 211 -5.14 -37.28 -7.38
CA PHE A 211 -5.78 -36.06 -7.86
C PHE A 211 -6.50 -36.39 -9.17
N ARG A 212 -7.82 -36.57 -9.09
CA ARG A 212 -8.68 -36.48 -10.28
C ARG A 212 -8.38 -35.13 -10.95
N CYS A 213 -8.05 -35.17 -12.24
CA CYS A 213 -7.80 -34.02 -13.09
C CYS A 213 -8.93 -32.99 -12.94
N VAL A 214 -8.70 -31.95 -12.15
CA VAL A 214 -9.60 -30.80 -12.06
C VAL A 214 -9.29 -29.92 -13.27
N LYS A 215 -10.23 -29.85 -14.21
CA LYS A 215 -10.21 -28.86 -15.30
C LYS A 215 -10.16 -27.47 -14.68
N TRP A 216 -9.02 -26.79 -14.80
CA TRP A 216 -8.91 -25.37 -14.48
C TRP A 216 -9.72 -24.54 -15.49
N PRO A 217 -10.41 -23.47 -15.07
CA PRO A 217 -11.08 -22.59 -16.00
C PRO A 217 -10.05 -21.82 -16.83
N ILE A 218 -10.28 -21.77 -18.13
CA ILE A 218 -9.59 -20.85 -19.03
C ILE A 218 -10.10 -19.46 -18.68
N VAL A 219 -9.21 -18.56 -18.30
CA VAL A 219 -9.50 -17.13 -18.21
C VAL A 219 -8.94 -16.53 -19.50
N GLU A 220 -9.85 -15.98 -20.32
CA GLU A 220 -9.55 -15.24 -21.55
C GLU A 220 -8.79 -13.93 -21.29
#